data_AF-A0A2G2LHN8-F1
#
_entry.id   AF-A0A2G2LHN8-F1
#
_cell.length_a   1.000
_cell.length_b   1.000
_cell.length_c   1.000
_cell.angle_alpha   90.00
_cell.angle_beta   90.00
_cell.angle_gamma   90.00
#
_symmetry.space_group_name_H-M   'P 1'
#
loop_
_entity.id
_entity.type
_entity.pdbx_description
1 polymer ?
#
loop_
_entity_poly.entity_id
_entity_poly.type
_entity_poly.pdbx_seq_one_letter_code
_entity_poly.pdbx_strand_id
1 'polypeptide(L)'
;MTLEDIYFIASIFAAFSVVVSLIFVGLQVRQSTIATRAAAAQAVHSNFAGWYTSIQNQPSVLAIIIKGLREYEALNGVEKAQFIAAFMSYSSYHQDAFFKWKDGSLSPELWRGWELVAMNLFMTPGGKEFWAERGYMFSQSFQNYIDTDLMKRAVHPNAKPLGAFKVKDASEKAP
;
A
#
# COMPACT_ATOMS: atom_id res chain seq x y z
N MET A 1 2.49 20.86 -63.31
CA MET A 1 1.89 20.13 -62.18
C MET A 1 0.44 19.87 -62.52
N THR A 2 0.07 18.61 -62.60
CA THR A 2 -1.33 18.17 -62.74
C THR A 2 -2.01 18.14 -61.36
N LEU A 3 -3.34 18.06 -61.32
CA LEU A 3 -4.08 17.87 -60.07
C LEU A 3 -3.68 16.57 -59.36
N GLU A 4 -3.29 15.57 -60.14
CA GLU A 4 -2.83 14.26 -59.66
C GLU A 4 -1.48 14.37 -58.94
N ASP A 5 -0.53 15.16 -59.46
CA ASP A 5 0.76 15.42 -58.79
C ASP A 5 0.56 16.08 -57.42
N ILE A 6 -0.35 17.06 -57.33
CA ILE A 6 -0.69 17.76 -56.08
C ILE A 6 -1.32 16.79 -55.08
N TYR A 7 -2.23 15.94 -55.55
CA TYR A 7 -2.89 14.93 -54.73
C TYR A 7 -1.87 13.96 -54.13
N PHE A 8 -0.92 13.45 -54.92
CA PHE A 8 0.11 12.54 -54.41
C PHE A 8 1.00 13.20 -53.36
N ILE A 9 1.43 14.45 -53.58
CA ILE A 9 2.21 15.22 -52.60
C ILE A 9 1.42 15.39 -51.30
N ALA A 10 0.17 15.86 -51.38
CA ALA A 10 -0.70 16.04 -50.22
C ALA A 10 -0.94 14.73 -49.45
N SER A 11 -1.11 13.62 -50.18
CA SER A 11 -1.30 12.29 -49.59
C SER A 11 -0.06 11.80 -48.83
N ILE A 12 1.13 12.03 -49.37
CA ILE A 12 2.40 11.72 -48.69
C ILE A 12 2.52 12.54 -47.40
N PHE A 13 2.25 13.84 -47.46
CA PHE A 13 2.25 14.70 -46.28
C PHE A 13 1.22 14.25 -45.24
N ALA A 14 0.00 13.92 -45.65
CA ALA A 14 -1.04 13.43 -44.74
C ALA A 14 -0.62 12.12 -44.06
N ALA A 15 -0.11 11.15 -44.83
CA ALA A 15 0.40 9.89 -44.29
C ALA A 15 1.55 10.13 -43.30
N PHE A 16 2.48 11.02 -43.64
CA PHE A 16 3.58 11.39 -42.76
C PHE A 16 3.10 12.07 -41.47
N SER A 17 2.14 13.00 -41.57
CA SER A 17 1.54 13.64 -40.40
C SER A 17 0.88 12.63 -39.47
N VAL A 18 0.17 11.63 -40.01
CA VAL A 18 -0.43 10.54 -39.20
C VAL A 18 0.66 9.75 -38.45
N VAL A 19 1.76 9.39 -39.12
CA VAL A 19 2.88 8.68 -38.46
C VAL A 19 3.49 9.52 -37.33
N VAL A 20 3.75 10.80 -37.57
CA VAL A 20 4.28 11.72 -36.54
C VAL A 20 3.29 11.85 -35.37
N SER A 21 1.99 11.97 -35.65
CA SER A 21 0.95 12.03 -34.61
C SER A 21 0.92 10.75 -33.77
N LEU A 22 1.04 9.57 -34.37
CA LEU A 22 1.07 8.30 -33.63
C LEU A 22 2.31 8.18 -32.74
N ILE A 23 3.48 8.63 -33.20
CA ILE A 23 4.70 8.69 -32.38
C ILE A 23 4.47 9.62 -31.18
N PHE A 24 3.92 10.81 -31.41
CA PHE A 24 3.62 11.77 -30.35
C PHE A 24 2.66 11.18 -29.30
N VAL A 25 1.57 10.53 -29.74
CA VAL A 25 0.62 9.86 -28.83
C VAL A 25 1.30 8.75 -28.03
N GLY A 26 2.15 7.93 -28.66
CA GLY A 26 2.92 6.90 -27.95
C GLY A 26 3.81 7.47 -26.85
N LEU A 27 4.51 8.59 -27.14
CA LEU A 27 5.31 9.31 -26.14
C LEU A 27 4.45 9.92 -25.04
N GLN A 28 3.31 10.52 -25.39
CA GLN A 28 2.37 11.13 -24.45
C GLN A 28 1.79 10.09 -23.48
N VAL A 29 1.37 8.92 -23.97
CA VAL A 29 0.86 7.82 -23.16
C VAL A 29 1.93 7.32 -22.18
N ARG A 30 3.19 7.21 -22.63
CA ARG A 30 4.31 6.82 -21.76
C ARG A 30 4.55 7.83 -20.64
N GLN A 31 4.58 9.12 -20.97
CA GLN A 31 4.76 10.19 -19.98
C GLN A 31 3.59 10.22 -18.98
N SER A 32 2.36 10.10 -19.48
CA SER A 32 1.16 10.00 -18.64
C SER A 32 1.22 8.80 -17.70
N THR A 33 1.68 7.64 -18.18
CA THR A 33 1.85 6.44 -17.34
C THR A 33 2.87 6.67 -16.22
N ILE A 34 4.00 7.32 -16.51
CA ILE A 34 5.02 7.66 -15.51
C ILE A 34 4.44 8.61 -14.45
N ALA A 35 3.73 9.66 -14.88
CA ALA A 35 3.11 10.63 -13.99
C ALA A 35 2.06 9.97 -13.08
N THR A 36 1.20 9.10 -13.63
CA THR A 36 0.19 8.36 -12.85
C THR A 36 0.83 7.45 -11.80
N ARG A 37 1.92 6.74 -12.15
CA ARG A 37 2.68 5.92 -11.19
C ARG A 37 3.30 6.76 -10.07
N ALA A 38 3.90 7.90 -10.41
CA ALA A 38 4.46 8.82 -9.42
C ALA A 38 3.38 9.36 -8.47
N ALA A 39 2.21 9.74 -9.00
CA ALA A 39 1.07 10.19 -8.21
C ALA A 39 0.54 9.08 -7.28
N ALA A 40 0.45 7.84 -7.75
CA ALA A 40 0.05 6.70 -6.93
C ALA A 40 1.04 6.44 -5.78
N ALA A 41 2.36 6.46 -6.08
CA ALA A 41 3.40 6.35 -5.06
C ALA A 41 3.31 7.46 -4.01
N GLN A 42 3.12 8.71 -4.44
CA GLN A 42 2.97 9.86 -3.55
C GLN A 42 1.71 9.73 -2.67
N ALA A 43 0.57 9.29 -3.23
CA ALA A 43 -0.66 9.10 -2.49
C ALA A 43 -0.51 8.02 -1.41
N VAL A 44 0.08 6.87 -1.75
CA VAL A 44 0.38 5.80 -0.79
C VAL A 44 1.28 6.31 0.33
N HIS A 45 2.37 7.00 -0.02
CA HIS A 45 3.28 7.57 0.96
C HIS A 45 2.58 8.58 1.88
N SER A 46 1.77 9.48 1.31
CA SER A 46 1.02 10.49 2.05
C SER A 46 0.01 9.86 3.01
N ASN A 47 -0.67 8.79 2.61
CA ASN A 47 -1.63 8.09 3.46
C ASN A 47 -0.94 7.48 4.69
N PHE A 48 0.17 6.77 4.50
CA PHE A 48 0.92 6.19 5.61
C PHE A 48 1.58 7.26 6.49
N ALA A 49 2.18 8.30 5.90
CA ALA A 49 2.75 9.42 6.65
C ALA A 49 1.68 10.16 7.47
N GLY A 50 0.48 10.33 6.89
CA GLY A 50 -0.69 10.89 7.57
C GLY A 50 -1.14 10.03 8.75
N TRP A 51 -1.17 8.69 8.58
CA TRP A 51 -1.44 7.78 9.69
C TRP A 51 -0.41 7.93 10.82
N TYR A 52 0.88 7.94 10.51
CA TYR A 52 1.93 8.16 11.50
C TYR A 52 1.78 9.51 12.23
N THR A 53 1.48 10.57 11.49
CA THR A 53 1.27 11.91 12.06
C THR A 53 0.05 11.94 12.99
N SER A 54 -1.02 11.23 12.62
CA SER A 54 -2.26 11.16 13.41
C SER A 54 -2.05 10.56 14.81
N ILE A 55 -1.12 9.59 14.93
CA ILE A 55 -0.78 8.93 16.19
C ILE A 55 0.37 9.65 16.92
N GLN A 56 1.33 10.22 16.18
CA GLN A 56 2.45 10.98 16.73
C GLN A 56 1.94 12.18 17.55
N ASN A 57 0.93 12.89 17.04
CA ASN A 57 0.40 14.09 17.68
C ASN A 57 -0.58 13.80 18.83
N GLN A 58 -0.81 12.52 19.15
CA GLN A 58 -1.75 12.10 20.19
C GLN A 58 -1.10 11.04 21.11
N PRO A 59 -0.28 11.46 22.11
CA PRO A 59 0.45 10.53 22.97
C PRO A 59 -0.43 9.51 23.70
N SER A 60 -1.65 9.89 24.10
CA SER A 60 -2.62 8.99 24.72
C SER A 60 -3.07 7.88 23.78
N VAL A 61 -3.36 8.21 22.52
CA VAL A 61 -3.71 7.24 21.48
C VAL A 61 -2.52 6.35 21.14
N LEU A 62 -1.32 6.92 21.03
CA LEU A 62 -0.10 6.14 20.78
C LEU A 62 0.16 5.11 21.89
N ALA A 63 -0.05 5.49 23.17
CA ALA A 63 0.08 4.56 24.29
C ALA A 63 -0.92 3.40 24.19
N ILE A 64 -2.16 3.68 23.78
CA ILE A 64 -3.20 2.67 23.56
C ILE A 64 -2.83 1.75 22.38
N ILE A 65 -2.27 2.31 21.30
CA ILE A 65 -1.81 1.50 20.16
C ILE A 65 -0.68 0.55 20.58
N ILE A 66 0.31 1.04 21.34
CA ILE A 66 1.41 0.21 21.85
C ILE A 66 0.87 -0.88 22.78
N LYS A 67 -0.05 -0.52 23.69
CA LYS A 67 -0.71 -1.47 24.60
C LYS A 67 -1.47 -2.53 23.80
N GLY A 68 -2.31 -2.12 22.85
CA GLY A 68 -3.14 -3.01 22.05
C GLY A 68 -2.34 -3.95 21.16
N LEU A 69 -1.25 -3.46 20.56
CA LEU A 69 -0.31 -4.28 19.78
C LEU A 69 0.33 -5.39 20.64
N ARG A 70 0.54 -5.13 21.93
CA ARG A 70 1.18 -6.08 22.85
C ARG A 70 0.17 -7.03 23.50
N GLU A 71 -0.92 -6.48 24.05
CA GLU A 71 -1.89 -7.11 24.93
C GLU A 71 -3.30 -6.61 24.57
N TYR A 72 -3.84 -7.08 23.45
CA TYR A 72 -5.13 -6.64 22.89
C TYR A 72 -6.31 -6.82 23.86
N GLU A 73 -6.34 -7.93 24.58
CA GLU A 73 -7.39 -8.25 25.57
C GLU A 73 -7.31 -7.40 26.85
N ALA A 74 -6.19 -6.70 27.09
CA ALA A 74 -6.05 -5.79 28.22
C ALA A 74 -6.66 -4.40 27.95
N LEU A 75 -7.13 -4.14 26.73
CA LEU A 75 -7.80 -2.89 26.38
C LEU A 75 -9.22 -2.87 26.97
N ASN A 76 -9.58 -1.77 27.64
CA ASN A 76 -10.99 -1.54 27.98
C ASN A 76 -11.80 -1.18 26.73
N GLY A 77 -13.13 -1.08 26.85
CA GLY A 77 -14.01 -0.84 25.70
C GLY A 77 -13.68 0.41 24.86
N VAL A 78 -13.31 1.52 25.51
CA VAL A 78 -12.93 2.76 24.80
C VAL A 78 -11.55 2.64 24.17
N GLU A 79 -10.58 2.09 24.90
CA GLU A 79 -9.23 1.84 24.38
C GLU A 79 -9.28 0.90 23.17
N LYS A 80 -10.09 -0.17 23.23
CA LYS A 80 -10.28 -1.12 22.13
C LYS A 80 -10.91 -0.44 20.92
N ALA A 81 -11.91 0.43 21.12
CA ALA A 81 -12.50 1.20 20.04
C ALA A 81 -11.48 2.15 19.37
N GLN A 82 -10.65 2.84 20.16
CA GLN A 82 -9.60 3.72 19.63
C GLN A 82 -8.51 2.95 18.87
N PHE A 83 -8.09 1.81 19.42
CA PHE A 83 -7.16 0.90 18.76
C PHE A 83 -7.71 0.43 17.40
N ILE A 84 -8.95 -0.06 17.39
CA ILE A 84 -9.62 -0.53 16.18
C ILE A 84 -9.74 0.60 15.16
N ALA A 85 -10.14 1.80 15.56
CA ALA A 85 -10.25 2.94 14.63
C ALA A 85 -8.90 3.26 13.96
N ALA A 86 -7.82 3.29 14.74
CA ALA A 86 -6.47 3.54 14.23
C ALA A 86 -6.00 2.41 13.29
N PHE A 87 -6.25 1.14 13.64
CA PHE A 87 -5.85 -0.02 12.85
C PHE A 87 -6.69 -0.24 11.60
N MET A 88 -7.99 0.09 11.63
CA MET A 88 -8.85 0.07 10.45
C MET A 88 -8.42 1.12 9.44
N SER A 89 -8.05 2.33 9.89
CA SER A 89 -7.49 3.37 9.04
C SER A 89 -6.20 2.90 8.36
N TYR A 90 -5.25 2.38 9.14
CA TYR A 90 -4.02 1.80 8.60
C TYR A 90 -4.28 0.68 7.59
N SER A 91 -5.13 -0.29 7.94
CA SER A 91 -5.40 -1.46 7.13
C SER A 91 -6.12 -1.10 5.82
N SER A 92 -6.95 -0.06 5.83
CA SER A 92 -7.59 0.48 4.63
C SER A 92 -6.56 1.10 3.68
N TYR A 93 -5.60 1.87 4.19
CA TYR A 93 -4.49 2.40 3.39
C TYR A 93 -3.58 1.28 2.87
N HIS A 94 -3.35 0.24 3.67
CA HIS A 94 -2.56 -0.91 3.23
C HIS A 94 -3.26 -1.70 2.13
N GLN A 95 -4.57 -1.88 2.19
CA GLN A 95 -5.34 -2.50 1.12
C GLN A 95 -5.30 -1.66 -0.17
N ASP A 96 -5.44 -0.34 -0.09
CA ASP A 96 -5.31 0.53 -1.27
C ASP A 96 -3.92 0.40 -1.91
N ALA A 97 -2.87 0.42 -1.09
CA ALA A 97 -1.50 0.22 -1.56
C ALA A 97 -1.28 -1.17 -2.16
N PHE A 98 -1.90 -2.22 -1.61
CA PHE A 98 -1.88 -3.58 -2.17
C PHE A 98 -2.46 -3.61 -3.57
N PHE A 99 -3.63 -3.00 -3.80
CA PHE A 99 -4.23 -2.98 -5.13
C PHE A 99 -3.41 -2.18 -6.15
N LYS A 100 -2.86 -1.04 -5.73
CA LYS A 100 -1.93 -0.25 -6.57
C LYS A 100 -0.65 -1.02 -6.91
N TRP A 101 -0.16 -1.88 -6.01
CA TRP A 101 0.94 -2.77 -6.33
C TRP A 101 0.50 -3.84 -7.33
N LYS A 102 -0.67 -4.46 -7.12
CA LYS A 102 -1.21 -5.51 -8.00
C LYS A 102 -1.48 -5.04 -9.43
N ASP A 103 -1.90 -3.78 -9.62
CA ASP A 103 -2.15 -3.20 -10.94
C ASP A 103 -0.92 -2.54 -11.58
N GLY A 104 0.21 -2.49 -10.87
CA GLY A 104 1.47 -1.91 -11.33
C GLY A 104 1.56 -0.38 -11.27
N SER A 105 0.63 0.28 -10.58
CA SER A 105 0.69 1.71 -10.26
C SER A 105 1.72 2.02 -9.18
N LEU A 106 1.97 1.08 -8.26
CA LEU A 106 3.00 1.15 -7.23
C LEU A 106 4.13 0.16 -7.55
N SER A 107 5.38 0.62 -7.52
CA SER A 107 6.52 -0.24 -7.82
C SER A 107 6.71 -1.31 -6.74
N PRO A 108 7.23 -2.51 -7.10
CA PRO A 108 7.54 -3.56 -6.12
C PRO A 108 8.52 -3.11 -5.03
N GLU A 109 9.47 -2.24 -5.37
CA GLU A 109 10.44 -1.67 -4.43
C GLU A 109 9.74 -0.83 -3.34
N LEU A 110 8.84 0.07 -3.74
CA LEU A 110 8.07 0.89 -2.80
C LEU A 110 7.10 0.04 -1.99
N TRP A 111 6.45 -0.93 -2.62
CA TRP A 111 5.57 -1.88 -1.94
C TRP A 111 6.31 -2.65 -0.83
N ARG A 112 7.52 -3.12 -1.10
CA ARG A 112 8.32 -3.89 -0.14
C ARG A 112 8.57 -3.13 1.16
N GLY A 113 8.76 -1.81 1.10
CA GLY A 113 8.88 -0.97 2.29
C GLY A 113 7.61 -1.02 3.16
N TRP A 114 6.43 -0.82 2.54
CA TRP A 114 5.15 -0.83 3.25
C TRP A 114 4.74 -2.22 3.73
N GLU A 115 5.14 -3.25 3.02
CA GLU A 115 4.98 -4.64 3.43
C GLU A 115 5.74 -4.95 4.72
N LEU A 116 6.97 -4.45 4.86
CA LEU A 116 7.73 -4.59 6.12
C LEU A 116 7.06 -3.84 7.29
N VAL A 117 6.45 -2.68 7.03
CA VAL A 117 5.65 -1.96 8.03
C VAL A 117 4.43 -2.78 8.43
N ALA A 118 3.71 -3.35 7.47
CA ALA A 118 2.56 -4.21 7.72
C ALA A 118 2.94 -5.44 8.54
N MET A 119 4.07 -6.09 8.23
CA MET A 119 4.61 -7.17 9.04
C MET A 119 4.87 -6.72 10.49
N ASN A 120 5.44 -5.53 10.70
CA ASN A 120 5.70 -5.01 12.06
C ASN A 120 4.41 -4.80 12.88
N LEU A 121 3.26 -4.61 12.24
CA LEU A 121 1.99 -4.37 12.92
C LEU A 121 1.16 -5.65 13.02
N PHE A 122 0.88 -6.33 11.91
CA PHE A 122 0.05 -7.53 11.85
C PHE A 122 0.68 -8.75 12.52
N MET A 123 2.01 -8.84 12.61
CA MET A 123 2.66 -10.01 13.23
C MET A 123 2.78 -9.92 14.75
N THR A 124 2.39 -8.80 15.35
CA THR A 124 2.28 -8.68 16.81
C THR A 124 1.11 -9.52 17.33
N PRO A 125 1.11 -9.90 18.63
CA PRO A 125 -0.04 -10.57 19.22
C PRO A 125 -1.35 -9.82 18.96
N GLY A 126 -1.38 -8.52 19.25
CA GLY A 126 -2.61 -7.74 19.06
C GLY A 126 -2.97 -7.42 17.62
N GLY A 127 -1.98 -7.36 16.71
CA GLY A 127 -2.22 -7.24 15.28
C GLY A 127 -2.91 -8.50 14.72
N LYS A 128 -2.52 -9.68 15.21
CA LYS A 128 -3.18 -10.95 14.86
C LYS A 128 -4.61 -11.02 15.40
N GLU A 129 -4.83 -10.62 16.66
CA GLU A 129 -6.18 -10.57 17.23
C GLU A 129 -7.08 -9.58 16.49
N PHE A 130 -6.58 -8.38 16.19
CA PHE A 130 -7.29 -7.42 15.36
C PHE A 130 -7.67 -8.00 14.01
N TRP A 131 -6.73 -8.66 13.34
CA TRP A 131 -6.97 -9.25 12.03
C TRP A 131 -7.98 -10.40 12.10
N ALA A 132 -7.93 -11.24 13.14
CA ALA A 132 -8.94 -12.28 13.36
C ALA A 132 -10.33 -11.67 13.59
N GLU A 133 -10.44 -10.53 14.30
CA GLU A 133 -11.71 -9.89 14.63
C GLU A 133 -12.28 -9.02 13.48
N ARG A 134 -11.44 -8.52 12.56
CA ARG A 134 -11.83 -7.50 11.57
C ARG A 134 -11.41 -7.80 10.13
N GLY A 135 -10.58 -8.81 9.89
CA GLY A 135 -10.05 -9.17 8.57
C GLY A 135 -11.15 -9.42 7.52
N TYR A 136 -12.29 -9.96 7.96
CA TYR A 136 -13.45 -10.23 7.09
C TYR A 136 -14.04 -8.98 6.40
N MET A 137 -13.74 -7.77 6.90
CA MET A 137 -14.23 -6.51 6.33
C MET A 137 -13.46 -6.08 5.07
N PHE A 138 -12.33 -6.71 4.78
CA PHE A 138 -11.49 -6.38 3.65
C PHE A 138 -11.82 -7.23 2.42
N SER A 139 -11.29 -6.86 1.25
CA SER A 139 -11.47 -7.64 0.02
C SER A 139 -10.85 -9.04 0.14
N GLN A 140 -11.45 -10.03 -0.51
CA GLN A 140 -10.95 -11.42 -0.45
C GLN A 140 -9.49 -11.55 -0.92
N SER A 141 -9.09 -10.81 -1.97
CA SER A 141 -7.71 -10.81 -2.47
C SER A 141 -6.71 -10.32 -1.43
N PHE A 142 -7.08 -9.27 -0.68
CA PHE A 142 -6.24 -8.74 0.38
C PHE A 142 -6.24 -9.67 1.59
N GLN A 143 -7.39 -10.25 1.95
CA GLN A 143 -7.46 -11.25 3.02
C GLN A 143 -6.51 -12.43 2.75
N ASN A 144 -6.63 -13.02 1.56
CA ASN A 144 -5.77 -14.12 1.12
C ASN A 144 -4.28 -13.73 1.17
N TYR A 145 -3.94 -12.52 0.74
CA TYR A 145 -2.57 -12.03 0.81
C TYR A 145 -2.05 -11.93 2.26
N ILE A 146 -2.84 -11.39 3.18
CA ILE A 146 -2.43 -11.29 4.59
C ILE A 146 -2.27 -12.69 5.20
N ASP A 147 -3.26 -13.57 5.02
CA ASP A 147 -3.31 -14.88 5.69
C ASP A 147 -2.30 -15.88 5.14
N THR A 148 -2.16 -15.92 3.81
CA THR A 148 -1.42 -17.00 3.15
C THR A 148 0.02 -16.63 2.83
N ASP A 149 0.32 -15.33 2.72
CA ASP A 149 1.65 -14.83 2.39
C ASP A 149 2.21 -14.00 3.53
N LEU A 150 1.65 -12.83 3.82
CA LEU A 150 2.25 -11.88 4.76
C LEU A 150 2.50 -12.51 6.13
N MET A 151 1.48 -13.07 6.78
CA MET A 151 1.58 -13.62 8.15
C MET A 151 2.42 -14.89 8.27
N LYS A 152 2.75 -15.56 7.16
CA LYS A 152 3.60 -16.77 7.17
C LYS A 152 5.08 -16.48 7.02
N ARG A 153 5.46 -15.24 6.72
CA ARG A 153 6.85 -14.84 6.54
C ARG A 153 7.60 -14.74 7.87
N ALA A 154 8.92 -14.92 7.80
CA ALA A 154 9.79 -14.68 8.94
C ALA A 154 9.79 -13.19 9.31
N VAL A 155 9.60 -12.92 10.61
CA VAL A 155 9.72 -11.58 11.17
C VAL A 155 11.16 -11.10 11.01
N HIS A 156 11.35 -9.84 10.62
CA HIS A 156 12.70 -9.29 10.54
C HIS A 156 13.33 -9.20 11.95
N PRO A 157 14.62 -9.54 12.16
CA PRO A 157 15.22 -9.56 13.52
C PRO A 157 15.14 -8.24 14.30
N ASN A 158 15.07 -7.12 13.58
CA ASN A 158 14.92 -5.78 14.16
C ASN A 158 13.47 -5.29 14.22
N ALA A 159 12.48 -6.14 13.97
CA ALA A 159 11.08 -5.77 13.97
C ALA A 159 10.66 -5.28 15.36
N LYS A 160 10.34 -3.98 15.42
CA LYS A 160 9.84 -3.30 16.60
C LYS A 160 8.67 -2.41 16.16
N PRO A 161 7.40 -2.85 16.29
CA PRO A 161 6.24 -2.00 16.05
C PRO A 161 6.42 -0.64 16.71
N LEU A 162 6.44 0.42 15.89
CA LEU A 162 6.60 1.81 16.35
C LEU A 162 7.85 2.05 17.23
N GLY A 163 8.86 1.17 17.16
CA GLY A 163 10.03 1.20 18.05
C GLY A 163 9.77 0.73 19.49
N ALA A 164 8.55 0.30 19.84
CA ALA A 164 8.10 0.16 21.23
C ALA A 164 8.50 -1.17 21.90
N PHE A 165 8.50 -2.29 21.17
CA PHE A 165 8.89 -3.60 21.69
C PHE A 165 9.26 -4.56 20.57
N LYS A 166 10.04 -5.61 20.85
CA LYS A 166 10.35 -6.64 19.84
C LYS A 166 9.11 -7.48 19.55
N VAL A 167 8.80 -7.68 18.27
CA VAL A 167 7.89 -8.76 17.87
C VAL A 167 8.59 -10.06 18.24
N LYS A 168 8.04 -10.82 19.20
CA LYS A 168 8.60 -12.13 19.55
C LYS A 168 8.52 -13.02 18.32
N ASP A 169 9.60 -13.74 18.02
CA ASP A 169 9.60 -14.67 16.90
C ASP A 169 8.49 -15.70 17.12
N ALA A 170 7.58 -15.80 16.15
CA ALA A 170 6.54 -16.83 16.15
C ALA A 170 7.15 -18.25 16.14
N SER A 171 8.46 -18.39 15.89
CA SER A 171 9.20 -19.65 15.92
C SER A 171 9.55 -20.16 17.32
N GLU A 172 9.29 -19.42 18.41
CA GLU A 172 9.47 -19.94 19.79
C GLU A 172 8.25 -20.70 20.33
N LYS A 173 7.18 -20.85 19.55
CA LYS A 173 6.01 -21.68 19.91
C LYS A 173 5.56 -22.55 18.74
N ALA A 174 6.39 -23.53 18.39
CA ALA A 174 5.90 -24.78 17.83
C ALA A 174 6.49 -25.90 18.71
N PRO A 175 5.65 -26.71 19.39
CA PRO A 175 6.11 -27.92 20.07
C PRO A 175 6.69 -28.94 19.08
#